data_AF-A0A9Y2JKR7-F1
#
_entry.id   AF-A0A9Y2JKR7-F1
#
_cell.length_a   1.000
_cell.length_b   1.000
_cell.length_c   1.000
_cell.angle_alpha   90.00
_cell.angle_beta   90.00
_cell.angle_gamma   90.00
#
_symmetry.space_group_name_H-M   'P 1'
#
loop_
_entity.id
_entity.type
_entity.pdbx_description
1 polymer ?
#
loop_
_entity_poly.entity_id
_entity_poly.type
_entity_poly.pdbx_seq_one_letter_code
_entity_poly.pdbx_strand_id
1 'polypeptide(L)'
;MPDVDYYEVLGVRRDATAADVKTAYRRLAKTMHPDGGGTVGTFRLLREAYDVLGDPVARARYDSGGATVVPVPVRPRPRRRFGDEPGFVPDLPELDAEDLSWWHFAGQDTRMRHGRRRGPGHTPVVAAVGGMVLVLLPLVTGVGFSTPVLIVWLLLTAGTALLVQRLARGYLRAHQAREAYAEEFGGRTVFGAPGTERDELAERLTADLLEGYLTRLPGARIFHGLAWPGSVFADVDHAVLCGKRLVLIESKLWLPGHYETAEDGRLLRNGRPFRGGGSRLAESLAAYRDLLPGVALRGAMIVYPSRSGDLTTADPGDLPAAPMTPEEFLHEIGEWLAADPSTVDHQTLRTMRDQVVGGGGRAA
;
A
#
# COMPACT_ATOMS: atom_id res chain seq x y z
N MET A 1 -5.50 -19.24 -6.47
CA MET A 1 -4.24 -18.76 -5.88
C MET A 1 -3.22 -18.73 -7.02
N PRO A 2 -2.48 -17.64 -7.24
CA PRO A 2 -1.33 -17.72 -8.16
C PRO A 2 -0.43 -18.85 -7.66
N ASP A 3 0.09 -19.65 -8.59
CA ASP A 3 0.84 -20.87 -8.30
C ASP A 3 2.19 -20.48 -7.68
N VAL A 4 2.24 -20.40 -6.35
CA VAL A 4 3.45 -19.99 -5.63
C VAL A 4 4.50 -21.10 -5.76
N ASP A 5 5.65 -20.78 -6.34
CA ASP A 5 6.73 -21.75 -6.49
C ASP A 5 7.47 -21.94 -5.15
N TYR A 6 7.34 -23.11 -4.52
CA TYR A 6 8.00 -23.42 -3.25
C TYR A 6 9.53 -23.38 -3.36
N TYR A 7 10.09 -23.57 -4.55
CA TYR A 7 11.53 -23.43 -4.77
C TYR A 7 11.96 -21.96 -4.67
N GLU A 8 11.15 -21.04 -5.21
CA GLU A 8 11.36 -19.59 -5.08
C GLU A 8 11.19 -19.13 -3.62
N VAL A 9 10.16 -19.64 -2.92
CA VAL A 9 9.92 -19.38 -1.49
C VAL A 9 11.15 -19.72 -0.64
N LEU A 10 11.79 -20.87 -0.89
CA LEU A 10 12.99 -21.26 -0.16
C LEU A 10 14.29 -20.64 -0.74
N GLY A 11 14.23 -19.98 -1.89
CA GLY A 11 15.40 -19.44 -2.58
C GLY A 11 16.39 -20.52 -2.99
N VAL A 12 15.90 -21.69 -3.41
CA VAL A 12 16.69 -22.84 -3.83
C VAL A 12 16.34 -23.25 -5.27
N ARG A 13 17.28 -23.88 -5.97
CA ARG A 13 17.03 -24.41 -7.32
C ARG A 13 16.17 -25.67 -7.28
N ARG A 14 15.52 -25.99 -8.40
CA ARG A 14 14.71 -27.21 -8.56
C ARG A 14 15.49 -28.52 -8.39
N ASP A 15 16.81 -28.50 -8.58
CA ASP A 15 17.70 -29.64 -8.36
C ASP A 15 18.36 -29.64 -6.96
N ALA A 16 17.97 -28.73 -6.07
CA ALA A 16 18.51 -28.64 -4.72
C ALA A 16 18.30 -29.93 -3.93
N THR A 17 19.27 -30.34 -3.13
CA THR A 17 19.14 -31.54 -2.30
C THR A 17 18.23 -31.29 -1.10
N ALA A 18 17.73 -32.34 -0.46
CA ALA A 18 16.95 -32.20 0.79
C ALA A 18 17.76 -31.49 1.91
N ALA A 19 19.09 -31.64 1.90
CA ALA A 19 19.97 -30.94 2.83
C ALA A 19 20.03 -29.43 2.55
N ASP A 20 20.02 -29.03 1.27
CA ASP A 20 19.99 -27.62 0.86
C ASP A 20 18.66 -26.98 1.23
N VAL A 21 17.55 -27.65 0.94
CA VAL A 21 16.18 -27.27 1.34
C VAL A 21 16.11 -27.05 2.85
N LYS A 22 16.61 -27.99 3.65
CA LYS A 22 16.64 -27.87 5.12
C LYS A 22 17.54 -26.75 5.63
N THR A 23 18.62 -26.45 4.92
CA THR A 23 19.55 -25.38 5.30
C THR A 23 18.95 -24.02 4.97
N ALA A 24 18.35 -23.87 3.79
CA ALA A 24 17.62 -22.69 3.38
C ALA A 24 16.45 -22.38 4.33
N TYR A 25 15.63 -23.39 4.66
CA TYR A 25 14.54 -23.24 5.63
C TYR A 25 15.04 -22.74 6.98
N ARG A 26 16.09 -23.34 7.56
CA ARG A 26 16.62 -22.92 8.87
C ARG A 26 17.15 -21.48 8.86
N ARG A 27 17.74 -21.04 7.75
CA ARG A 27 18.22 -19.66 7.58
C ARG A 27 17.04 -18.70 7.52
N LEU A 28 16.07 -18.96 6.64
CA LEU A 28 14.89 -18.10 6.45
C LEU A 28 13.98 -18.10 7.69
N ALA A 29 13.84 -19.22 8.40
CA ALA A 29 12.99 -19.34 9.57
C ALA A 29 13.46 -18.47 10.75
N LYS A 30 14.76 -18.15 10.82
CA LYS A 30 15.29 -17.20 11.82
C LYS A 30 14.88 -15.76 11.50
N THR A 31 14.84 -15.40 10.22
CA THR A 31 14.54 -14.04 9.75
C THR A 31 13.04 -13.79 9.66
N MET A 32 12.28 -14.78 9.20
CA MET A 32 10.83 -14.69 8.96
C MET A 32 9.99 -15.05 10.18
N HIS A 33 10.59 -15.33 11.35
CA HIS A 33 9.81 -15.64 12.55
C HIS A 33 9.05 -14.38 13.03
N PRO A 34 7.80 -14.51 13.52
CA PRO A 34 7.05 -13.38 14.09
C PRO A 34 7.80 -12.64 15.21
N ASP A 35 8.52 -13.37 16.07
CA ASP A 35 9.37 -12.76 17.11
C ASP A 35 10.52 -11.91 16.55
N GLY A 36 10.92 -12.13 15.29
CA GLY A 36 11.97 -11.38 14.58
C GLY A 36 11.42 -10.30 13.64
N GLY A 37 10.11 -10.07 13.62
CA GLY A 37 9.45 -9.07 12.77
C GLY A 37 8.93 -9.59 11.42
N GLY A 38 9.00 -10.90 11.15
CA GLY A 38 8.26 -11.50 10.04
C GLY A 38 6.75 -11.55 10.30
N THR A 39 5.96 -11.81 9.26
CA THR A 39 4.50 -11.96 9.37
C THR A 39 4.13 -13.43 9.60
N VAL A 40 2.95 -13.67 10.17
CA VAL A 40 2.46 -15.04 10.44
C VAL A 40 2.31 -15.81 9.11
N GLY A 41 1.66 -15.19 8.12
CA GLY A 41 1.44 -15.78 6.81
C GLY A 41 2.73 -16.15 6.07
N THR A 42 3.78 -15.32 6.18
CA THR A 42 5.08 -15.61 5.51
C THR A 42 5.83 -16.75 6.16
N PHE A 43 5.84 -16.83 7.49
CA PHE A 43 6.41 -17.97 8.20
C PHE A 43 5.67 -19.27 7.88
N ARG A 44 4.34 -19.21 7.72
CA ARG A 44 3.53 -20.35 7.31
C ARG A 44 3.89 -20.80 5.90
N LEU A 45 3.92 -19.90 4.92
CA LEU A 45 4.29 -20.22 3.54
C LEU A 45 5.69 -20.84 3.46
N LEU A 46 6.65 -20.29 4.22
CA LEU A 46 8.00 -20.84 4.35
C LEU A 46 7.99 -22.27 4.91
N ARG A 47 7.16 -22.53 5.92
CA ARG A 47 7.00 -23.86 6.51
C ARG A 47 6.34 -24.83 5.54
N GLU A 48 5.30 -24.41 4.85
CA GLU A 48 4.59 -25.21 3.84
C GLU A 48 5.54 -25.63 2.71
N ALA A 49 6.35 -24.70 2.20
CA ALA A 49 7.38 -25.00 1.21
C ALA A 49 8.41 -26.03 1.72
N TYR A 50 8.82 -25.92 2.99
CA TYR A 50 9.73 -26.91 3.59
C TYR A 50 9.06 -28.27 3.79
N ASP A 51 7.80 -28.30 4.22
CA ASP A 51 7.04 -29.54 4.43
C ASP A 51 6.83 -30.29 3.10
N VAL A 52 6.62 -29.58 1.99
CA VAL A 52 6.49 -30.16 0.65
C VAL A 52 7.83 -30.54 0.03
N LEU A 53 8.81 -29.64 -0.01
CA LEU A 53 10.09 -29.88 -0.69
C LEU A 53 11.08 -30.71 0.14
N GLY A 54 10.89 -30.79 1.45
CA GLY A 54 11.71 -31.56 2.37
C GLY A 54 11.39 -33.06 2.38
N ASP A 55 10.16 -33.45 2.00
CA ASP A 55 9.76 -34.85 1.84
C ASP A 55 9.88 -35.28 0.36
N PRO A 56 10.72 -36.28 0.04
CA PRO A 56 10.88 -36.77 -1.34
C PRO A 56 9.57 -37.16 -2.03
N VAL A 57 8.60 -37.70 -1.29
CA VAL A 57 7.31 -38.14 -1.86
C VAL A 57 6.43 -36.94 -2.17
N ALA A 58 6.30 -35.99 -1.24
CA ALA A 58 5.55 -34.76 -1.46
C ALA A 58 6.17 -33.91 -2.58
N ARG A 59 7.50 -33.81 -2.62
CA ARG A 59 8.24 -33.10 -3.67
C ARG A 59 8.02 -33.70 -5.05
N ALA A 60 8.08 -35.02 -5.19
CA ALA A 60 7.85 -35.67 -6.48
C ALA A 60 6.43 -35.41 -7.02
N ARG A 61 5.41 -35.37 -6.13
CA ARG A 61 4.03 -35.02 -6.49
C ARG A 61 3.93 -33.57 -6.94
N TYR A 62 4.58 -32.67 -6.20
CA TYR A 62 4.66 -31.25 -6.52
C TYR A 62 5.31 -31.02 -7.90
N ASP A 63 6.45 -31.66 -8.16
CA ASP A 63 7.19 -31.56 -9.42
C ASP A 63 6.43 -32.15 -10.62
N SER A 64 5.55 -33.14 -10.40
CA SER A 64 4.74 -33.77 -11.46
C SER A 64 3.50 -32.98 -11.92
N GLY A 65 3.30 -31.76 -11.40
CA GLY A 65 2.15 -30.91 -11.76
C GLY A 65 0.83 -31.31 -11.09
N GLY A 66 0.90 -32.07 -9.99
CA GLY A 66 -0.27 -32.47 -9.21
C GLY A 66 -0.83 -31.30 -8.42
N ALA A 67 -1.69 -30.50 -9.04
CA ALA A 67 -2.45 -29.44 -8.39
C ALA A 67 -3.46 -30.02 -7.38
N THR A 68 -2.98 -30.32 -6.18
CA THR A 68 -3.65 -30.22 -4.87
C THR A 68 -2.74 -30.88 -3.85
N VAL A 69 -1.83 -30.10 -3.27
CA VAL A 69 -1.20 -30.48 -2.00
C VAL A 69 -2.32 -30.47 -0.96
N VAL A 70 -2.85 -31.65 -0.61
CA VAL A 70 -3.68 -31.78 0.57
C VAL A 70 -2.74 -31.50 1.74
N PRO A 71 -2.94 -30.43 2.53
CA PRO A 71 -2.07 -30.14 3.66
C PRO A 71 -2.11 -31.35 4.59
N VAL A 72 -0.97 -32.01 4.78
CA VAL A 72 -0.84 -33.02 5.83
C VAL A 72 -1.10 -32.27 7.14
N PRO A 73 -2.13 -32.62 7.93
CA PRO A 73 -2.44 -31.88 9.15
C PRO A 73 -1.30 -32.12 10.14
N VAL A 74 -0.36 -31.18 10.19
CA VAL A 74 0.67 -31.17 11.22
C VAL A 74 -0.03 -30.81 12.51
N ARG A 75 -0.19 -31.80 13.41
CA ARG A 75 -0.70 -31.53 14.77
C ARG A 75 0.12 -30.39 15.37
N PRO A 76 -0.49 -29.25 15.74
CA PRO A 76 0.24 -28.16 16.36
C PRO A 76 0.86 -28.70 17.64
N ARG A 77 2.19 -28.58 17.78
CA ARG A 77 2.81 -28.76 19.09
C ARG A 77 2.17 -27.73 20.02
N PRO A 78 1.70 -28.12 21.22
CA PRO A 78 1.11 -27.17 22.14
C PRO A 78 2.16 -26.10 22.46
N ARG A 79 1.96 -24.89 21.93
CA ARG A 79 2.72 -23.72 22.36
C ARG A 79 2.43 -23.54 23.85
N ARG A 80 3.47 -23.29 24.65
CA ARG A 80 3.28 -22.79 26.02
C ARG A 80 2.51 -21.48 25.90
N ARG A 81 1.20 -21.54 26.16
CA ARG A 81 0.28 -20.42 26.14
C ARG A 81 0.58 -19.57 27.37
N PHE A 82 1.54 -18.65 27.26
CA PHE A 82 1.78 -17.66 28.30
C PHE A 82 0.69 -16.59 28.19
N GLY A 83 -0.45 -16.83 28.84
CA GLY A 83 -1.36 -15.75 29.24
C GLY A 83 -2.35 -15.20 28.21
N ASP A 84 -2.56 -15.85 27.06
CA ASP A 84 -3.61 -15.46 26.12
C ASP A 84 -4.96 -16.02 26.56
N GLU A 85 -5.94 -15.14 26.78
CA GLU A 85 -7.33 -15.50 27.06
C GLU A 85 -7.94 -16.15 25.80
N PRO A 86 -8.37 -17.43 25.85
CA PRO A 86 -8.86 -18.12 24.67
C PRO A 86 -10.13 -17.44 24.12
N GLY A 87 -10.03 -16.82 22.95
CA GLY A 87 -11.17 -16.18 22.28
C GLY A 87 -11.39 -14.71 22.65
N PHE A 88 -10.45 -14.09 23.36
CA PHE A 88 -10.44 -12.64 23.52
C PHE A 88 -10.26 -11.95 22.16
N VAL A 89 -11.13 -10.98 21.88
CA VAL A 89 -11.02 -10.07 20.74
C VAL A 89 -10.97 -8.65 21.33
N PRO A 90 -9.93 -7.86 21.04
CA PRO A 90 -9.87 -6.46 21.42
C PRO A 90 -11.05 -5.68 20.85
N ASP A 91 -11.62 -4.79 21.64
CA ASP A 91 -12.55 -3.79 21.14
C ASP A 91 -11.77 -2.78 20.26
N LEU A 92 -12.28 -2.52 19.06
CA LEU A 92 -11.79 -1.41 18.25
C LEU A 92 -12.31 -0.10 18.84
N PRO A 93 -11.55 1.01 18.74
CA PRO A 93 -12.05 2.28 19.21
C PRO A 93 -13.28 2.69 18.38
N GLU A 94 -14.39 2.92 19.05
CA GLU A 94 -15.55 3.62 18.49
C GLU A 94 -15.28 5.12 18.66
N LEU A 95 -14.60 5.73 17.68
CA LEU A 95 -14.35 7.17 17.70
C LEU A 95 -15.54 7.91 17.10
N ASP A 96 -15.96 8.98 17.77
CA ASP A 96 -16.92 9.88 17.19
C ASP A 96 -16.29 10.59 16.00
N ALA A 97 -17.06 10.61 14.90
CA ALA A 97 -16.71 11.28 13.65
C ALA A 97 -16.21 12.72 13.85
N GLU A 98 -16.72 13.42 14.86
CA GLU A 98 -16.39 14.82 15.14
C GLU A 98 -15.02 15.01 15.80
N ASP A 99 -14.48 13.98 16.45
CA ASP A 99 -13.18 14.02 17.11
C ASP A 99 -12.02 13.91 16.10
N LEU A 100 -12.30 13.29 14.95
CA LEU A 100 -11.35 13.16 13.87
C LEU A 100 -11.36 14.43 13.00
N SER A 101 -10.33 15.26 13.16
CA SER A 101 -10.19 16.57 12.48
C SER A 101 -10.34 16.50 10.96
N TRP A 102 -10.00 15.37 10.34
CA TRP A 102 -10.07 15.11 8.90
C TRP A 102 -11.40 14.46 8.45
N TRP A 103 -12.27 14.06 9.36
CA TRP A 103 -13.49 13.31 9.03
C TRP A 103 -14.51 14.12 8.21
N HIS A 104 -14.41 15.46 8.23
CA HIS A 104 -15.24 16.34 7.41
C HIS A 104 -15.05 16.15 5.89
N PHE A 105 -14.02 15.41 5.45
CA PHE A 105 -13.89 14.96 4.07
C PHE A 105 -14.83 13.79 3.72
N ALA A 106 -15.32 13.05 4.73
CA ALA A 106 -16.27 11.96 4.57
C ALA A 106 -17.61 12.48 4.02
N GLY A 107 -17.99 12.01 2.83
CA GLY A 107 -19.29 12.35 2.22
C GLY A 107 -19.32 13.58 1.33
N GLN A 108 -18.19 14.29 1.16
CA GLN A 108 -18.09 15.22 0.04
C GLN A 108 -17.99 14.39 -1.25
N ASP A 109 -18.95 14.55 -2.17
CA ASP A 109 -18.92 14.13 -3.59
C ASP A 109 -17.78 14.84 -4.37
N THR A 110 -16.59 14.85 -3.78
CA THR A 110 -15.42 15.57 -4.23
C THR A 110 -14.81 14.75 -5.35
N ARG A 111 -15.20 15.14 -6.57
CA ARG A 111 -14.53 14.80 -7.83
C ARG A 111 -13.03 14.65 -7.60
N MET A 112 -12.54 13.40 -7.58
CA MET A 112 -11.14 13.04 -7.36
C MET A 112 -10.20 14.01 -8.11
N ARG A 113 -9.40 14.79 -7.38
CA ARG A 113 -8.41 15.72 -7.93
C ARG A 113 -7.11 14.96 -8.13
N HIS A 114 -7.06 14.19 -9.22
CA HIS A 114 -5.83 13.56 -9.69
C HIS A 114 -4.68 14.56 -9.76
N GLY A 115 -3.48 14.11 -9.36
CA GLY A 115 -2.33 14.93 -9.00
C GLY A 115 -2.09 16.12 -9.92
N ARG A 116 -1.94 17.29 -9.30
CA ARG A 116 -1.89 18.60 -9.92
C ARG A 116 -0.81 18.68 -11.03
N ARG A 117 -1.21 18.46 -12.28
CA ARG A 117 -1.03 19.49 -13.32
C ARG A 117 -2.37 20.18 -13.46
N ARG A 118 -2.40 21.51 -13.23
CA ARG A 118 -3.52 22.34 -13.67
C ARG A 118 -3.75 21.99 -15.15
N GLY A 119 -4.76 21.17 -15.44
CA GLY A 119 -5.31 21.12 -16.79
C GLY A 119 -5.66 22.55 -17.16
N PRO A 120 -5.58 22.96 -18.42
CA PRO A 120 -5.56 24.39 -18.74
C PRO A 120 -6.86 25.16 -18.43
N GLY A 121 -7.84 24.58 -17.73
CA GLY A 121 -9.16 25.18 -17.52
C GLY A 121 -9.82 25.42 -18.88
N HIS A 122 -10.53 26.54 -19.02
CA HIS A 122 -11.11 26.94 -20.30
C HIS A 122 -10.08 27.47 -21.31
N THR A 123 -8.79 27.61 -20.98
CA THR A 123 -7.81 28.18 -21.93
C THR A 123 -7.67 27.44 -23.27
N PRO A 124 -7.85 26.11 -23.42
CA PRO A 124 -7.80 25.48 -24.75
C PRO A 124 -8.99 25.93 -25.60
N VAL A 125 -10.16 26.08 -24.97
CA VAL A 125 -11.39 26.54 -25.61
C VAL A 125 -11.29 28.02 -25.96
N VAL A 126 -10.82 28.85 -25.03
CA VAL A 126 -10.60 30.30 -25.27
C VAL A 126 -9.54 30.52 -26.35
N ALA A 127 -8.45 29.75 -26.36
CA ALA A 127 -7.43 29.84 -27.41
C ALA A 127 -7.98 29.37 -28.77
N ALA A 128 -8.81 28.32 -28.80
CA ALA A 128 -9.46 27.87 -30.03
C ALA A 128 -10.47 28.89 -30.57
N VAL A 129 -11.31 29.46 -29.71
CA VAL A 129 -12.26 30.52 -30.06
C VAL A 129 -11.52 31.79 -30.51
N GLY A 130 -10.48 32.21 -29.78
CA GLY A 130 -9.64 33.35 -30.16
C GLY A 130 -8.93 33.14 -31.50
N GLY A 131 -8.42 31.93 -31.76
CA GLY A 131 -7.84 31.56 -33.05
C GLY A 131 -8.88 31.54 -34.17
N MET A 132 -10.09 31.06 -33.91
CA MET A 132 -11.19 31.06 -34.88
C MET A 132 -11.64 32.48 -35.24
N VAL A 133 -11.72 33.38 -34.26
CA VAL A 133 -11.99 34.81 -34.49
C VAL A 133 -10.85 35.45 -35.29
N LEU A 134 -9.58 35.18 -34.96
CA LEU A 134 -8.42 35.69 -35.70
C LEU A 134 -8.45 35.28 -37.19
N VAL A 135 -8.86 34.03 -37.47
CA VAL A 135 -8.96 33.50 -38.84
C VAL A 135 -10.17 34.05 -39.60
N LEU A 136 -11.33 34.16 -38.94
CA LEU A 136 -12.59 34.52 -39.59
C LEU A 136 -12.82 36.02 -39.73
N LEU A 137 -12.29 36.84 -38.81
CA LEU A 137 -12.53 38.29 -38.78
C LEU A 137 -12.21 38.99 -40.12
N PRO A 138 -11.08 38.73 -40.80
CA PRO A 138 -10.77 39.38 -42.08
C PRO A 138 -11.63 38.87 -43.23
N LEU A 139 -12.03 37.59 -43.17
CA LEU A 139 -12.90 36.94 -44.14
C LEU A 139 -14.31 37.53 -44.11
N VAL A 140 -14.81 37.82 -42.91
CA VAL A 140 -16.15 38.36 -42.68
C VAL A 140 -16.22 39.87 -42.91
N THR A 141 -15.17 40.61 -42.57
CA THR A 141 -15.12 42.07 -42.70
C THR A 141 -14.72 42.55 -44.10
N GLY A 142 -14.22 41.66 -44.96
CA GLY A 142 -13.79 41.99 -46.32
C GLY A 142 -12.57 42.90 -46.37
N VAL A 143 -11.80 42.99 -45.29
CA VAL A 143 -10.63 43.87 -45.18
C VAL A 143 -9.49 43.29 -46.03
N GLY A 144 -9.07 44.05 -47.05
CA GLY A 144 -7.88 43.74 -47.84
C GLY A 144 -6.61 43.99 -47.02
N PHE A 145 -5.73 43.00 -46.95
CA PHE A 145 -4.43 43.15 -46.30
C PHE A 145 -3.37 43.63 -47.28
N SER A 146 -2.54 44.59 -46.86
CA SER A 146 -1.26 44.80 -47.53
C SER A 146 -0.34 43.60 -47.30
N THR A 147 0.60 43.35 -48.20
CA THR A 147 1.55 42.23 -48.11
C THR A 147 2.21 42.06 -46.73
N PRO A 148 2.73 43.13 -46.06
CA PRO A 148 3.31 42.96 -44.72
C PRO A 148 2.28 42.59 -43.66
N VAL A 149 1.05 43.12 -43.73
CA VAL A 149 -0.02 42.80 -42.78
C VAL A 149 -0.50 41.36 -42.97
N LEU A 150 -0.57 40.88 -44.21
CA LEU A 150 -0.89 39.48 -44.53
C LEU A 150 0.14 38.53 -43.93
N ILE A 151 1.44 38.83 -44.04
CA ILE A 151 2.51 38.01 -43.47
C ILE A 151 2.39 37.93 -41.95
N VAL A 152 2.19 39.07 -41.26
CA VAL A 152 2.01 39.11 -39.80
C VAL A 152 0.78 38.31 -39.38
N TRP A 153 -0.33 38.46 -40.10
CA TRP A 153 -1.56 37.72 -39.83
C TRP A 153 -1.40 36.20 -40.02
N LEU A 154 -0.69 35.76 -41.07
CA LEU A 154 -0.37 34.34 -41.29
C LEU A 154 0.53 33.76 -40.18
N LEU A 155 1.50 34.54 -39.69
CA LEU A 155 2.35 34.12 -38.57
C LEU A 155 1.56 34.01 -37.25
N LEU A 156 0.67 34.96 -36.97
CA LEU A 156 -0.20 34.92 -35.79
C LEU A 156 -1.17 33.73 -35.82
N THR A 157 -1.78 33.46 -36.97
CA THR A 157 -2.67 32.31 -37.15
C THR A 157 -1.91 30.99 -37.00
N ALA A 158 -0.73 30.85 -37.60
CA ALA A 158 0.12 29.67 -37.42
C ALA A 158 0.56 29.47 -35.96
N GLY A 159 0.98 30.55 -35.27
CA GLY A 159 1.36 30.50 -33.86
C GLY A 159 0.19 30.10 -32.95
N THR A 160 -1.01 30.63 -33.22
CA THR A 160 -2.22 30.29 -32.48
C THR A 160 -2.63 28.83 -32.72
N ALA A 161 -2.53 28.34 -33.96
CA ALA A 161 -2.78 26.94 -34.30
C ALA A 161 -1.82 25.98 -33.58
N LEU A 162 -0.52 26.31 -33.51
CA LEU A 162 0.48 25.53 -32.76
C LEU A 162 0.19 25.51 -31.25
N LEU A 163 -0.23 26.65 -30.69
CA LEU A 163 -0.62 26.74 -29.28
C LEU A 163 -1.86 25.87 -28.99
N VAL A 164 -2.89 25.98 -29.82
CA VAL A 164 -4.11 25.16 -29.71
C VAL A 164 -3.77 23.68 -29.85
N GLN A 165 -2.93 23.29 -30.82
CA GLN A 165 -2.49 21.91 -31.00
C GLN A 165 -1.74 21.38 -29.77
N ARG A 166 -0.85 22.18 -29.16
CA ARG A 166 -0.16 21.80 -27.91
C ARG A 166 -1.14 21.62 -26.75
N LEU A 167 -2.07 22.56 -26.57
CA LEU A 167 -3.08 22.50 -25.51
C LEU A 167 -4.03 21.31 -25.71
N ALA A 168 -4.49 21.06 -26.93
CA ALA A 168 -5.37 19.95 -27.29
C ALA A 168 -4.70 18.59 -27.07
N ARG A 169 -3.44 18.42 -27.50
CA ARG A 169 -2.67 17.19 -27.21
C ARG A 169 -2.49 16.97 -25.71
N GLY A 170 -2.22 18.04 -24.95
CA GLY A 170 -2.14 17.98 -23.49
C GLY A 170 -3.47 17.58 -22.85
N TYR A 171 -4.58 18.12 -23.34
CA TYR A 171 -5.93 17.79 -22.88
C TYR A 171 -6.31 16.34 -23.18
N LEU A 172 -6.11 15.87 -24.41
CA LEU A 172 -6.41 14.51 -24.83
C LEU A 172 -5.61 13.48 -24.03
N ARG A 173 -4.31 13.71 -23.82
CA ARG A 173 -3.49 12.83 -22.96
C ARG A 173 -3.99 12.77 -21.52
N ALA A 174 -4.40 13.91 -20.96
CA ALA A 174 -4.96 13.96 -19.62
C ALA A 174 -6.33 13.26 -19.53
N HIS A 175 -7.14 13.34 -20.58
CA HIS A 175 -8.43 12.68 -20.64
C HIS A 175 -8.28 11.17 -20.79
N GLN A 176 -7.42 10.71 -21.70
CA GLN A 176 -7.10 9.29 -21.89
C GLN A 176 -6.51 8.66 -20.62
N ALA A 177 -5.65 9.39 -19.89
CA ALA A 177 -5.12 8.92 -18.61
C ALA A 177 -6.21 8.75 -17.54
N ARG A 178 -7.26 9.60 -17.54
CA ARG A 178 -8.41 9.47 -16.63
C ARG A 178 -9.30 8.28 -16.99
N GLU A 179 -9.56 8.07 -18.27
CA GLU A 179 -10.36 6.94 -18.75
C GLU A 179 -9.65 5.62 -18.49
N ALA A 180 -8.37 5.50 -18.84
CA ALA A 180 -7.57 4.31 -18.57
C ALA A 180 -7.48 3.98 -17.06
N TYR A 181 -7.44 4.99 -16.19
CA TYR A 181 -7.50 4.78 -14.75
C TYR A 181 -8.88 4.33 -14.26
N ALA A 182 -9.96 4.94 -14.76
CA ALA A 182 -11.31 4.55 -14.42
C ALA A 182 -11.61 3.10 -14.87
N GLU A 183 -11.05 2.69 -16.01
CA GLU A 183 -11.12 1.32 -16.51
C GLU A 183 -10.28 0.34 -15.69
N GLU A 184 -9.08 0.71 -15.26
CA GLU A 184 -8.14 -0.20 -14.57
C GLU A 184 -8.39 -0.32 -13.06
N PHE A 185 -8.76 0.79 -12.41
CA PHE A 185 -8.87 0.90 -10.95
C PHE A 185 -10.23 1.40 -10.48
N GLY A 186 -11.23 1.45 -11.38
CA GLY A 186 -12.54 2.03 -11.11
C GLY A 186 -13.08 1.66 -9.73
N GLY A 187 -13.54 2.64 -8.96
CA GLY A 187 -14.20 2.50 -7.64
C GLY A 187 -13.44 1.74 -6.52
N ARG A 188 -12.42 0.94 -6.82
CA ARG A 188 -11.74 0.05 -5.89
C ARG A 188 -10.81 0.85 -5.01
N THR A 189 -11.09 0.79 -3.71
CA THR A 189 -10.31 1.44 -2.66
C THR A 189 -9.42 0.47 -1.90
N VAL A 190 -9.70 -0.84 -1.98
CA VAL A 190 -9.01 -1.89 -1.24
C VAL A 190 -8.42 -2.92 -2.20
N PHE A 191 -7.17 -3.32 -1.95
CA PHE A 191 -6.41 -4.30 -2.73
C PHE A 191 -5.79 -5.35 -1.82
N GLY A 192 -5.77 -6.60 -2.28
CA GLY A 192 -5.31 -7.74 -1.47
C GLY A 192 -6.39 -8.23 -0.51
N ALA A 193 -6.01 -9.13 0.38
CA ALA A 193 -6.88 -9.64 1.44
C ALA A 193 -6.11 -9.57 2.77
N PRO A 194 -6.76 -9.15 3.86
CA PRO A 194 -6.15 -9.23 5.18
C PRO A 194 -6.02 -10.70 5.63
N GLY A 195 -5.16 -10.94 6.62
CA GLY A 195 -4.91 -12.27 7.15
C GLY A 195 -6.19 -13.07 7.47
N THR A 196 -6.22 -14.34 7.08
CA THR A 196 -7.40 -15.22 7.19
C THR A 196 -7.35 -16.16 8.41
N GLU A 197 -6.21 -16.22 9.11
CA GLU A 197 -5.98 -17.21 10.16
C GLU A 197 -6.13 -16.68 11.58
N ARG A 198 -6.38 -17.57 12.56
CA ARG A 198 -6.64 -17.15 13.94
C ARG A 198 -5.49 -16.36 14.58
N ASP A 199 -4.26 -16.60 14.16
CA ASP A 199 -3.05 -15.90 14.61
C ASP A 199 -2.79 -14.57 13.88
N GLU A 200 -3.56 -14.24 12.84
CA GLU A 200 -3.54 -12.97 12.11
C GLU A 200 -4.64 -12.01 12.59
N LEU A 201 -5.04 -12.13 13.86
CA LEU A 201 -6.12 -11.30 14.44
C LEU A 201 -5.80 -9.81 14.37
N ALA A 202 -4.56 -9.42 14.67
CA ALA A 202 -4.16 -8.01 14.62
C ALA A 202 -4.28 -7.43 13.19
N GLU A 203 -3.92 -8.20 12.16
CA GLU A 203 -4.06 -7.78 10.76
C GLU A 203 -5.53 -7.57 10.39
N ARG A 204 -6.44 -8.44 10.83
CA ARG A 204 -7.88 -8.23 10.59
C ARG A 204 -8.43 -7.00 11.31
N LEU A 205 -8.08 -6.81 12.57
CA LEU A 205 -8.50 -5.64 13.35
C LEU A 205 -8.01 -4.35 12.69
N THR A 206 -6.78 -4.35 12.18
CA THR A 206 -6.26 -3.22 11.43
C THR A 206 -7.00 -3.04 10.11
N ALA A 207 -7.25 -4.10 9.34
CA ALA A 207 -8.03 -3.99 8.11
C ALA A 207 -9.41 -3.38 8.34
N ASP A 208 -10.14 -3.84 9.36
CA ASP A 208 -11.44 -3.30 9.75
C ASP A 208 -11.35 -1.81 10.14
N LEU A 209 -10.29 -1.42 10.88
CA LEU A 209 -10.00 -0.02 11.22
C LEU A 209 -9.75 0.85 9.96
N LEU A 210 -8.89 0.38 9.05
CA LEU A 210 -8.55 1.11 7.83
C LEU A 210 -9.78 1.25 6.92
N GLU A 211 -10.54 0.17 6.74
CA GLU A 211 -11.72 0.15 5.90
C GLU A 211 -12.86 1.00 6.49
N GLY A 212 -13.09 0.93 7.80
CA GLY A 212 -14.12 1.69 8.49
C GLY A 212 -13.88 3.21 8.47
N TYR A 213 -12.62 3.63 8.62
CA TYR A 213 -12.26 5.03 8.83
C TYR A 213 -11.56 5.67 7.62
N LEU A 214 -10.48 5.08 7.10
CA LEU A 214 -9.63 5.77 6.12
C LEU A 214 -10.18 5.75 4.69
N THR A 215 -11.05 4.81 4.34
CA THR A 215 -11.74 4.81 3.03
C THR A 215 -12.62 6.04 2.82
N ARG A 216 -12.91 6.77 3.89
CA ARG A 216 -13.63 8.05 3.84
C ARG A 216 -12.82 9.18 3.22
N LEU A 217 -11.50 9.08 3.22
CA LEU A 217 -10.65 9.96 2.43
C LEU A 217 -10.78 9.57 0.94
N PRO A 218 -11.27 10.46 0.05
CA PRO A 218 -11.53 10.10 -1.36
C PRO A 218 -10.32 9.52 -2.11
N GLY A 219 -9.12 9.99 -1.76
CA GLY A 219 -7.85 9.55 -2.30
C GLY A 219 -7.22 8.34 -1.60
N ALA A 220 -7.77 7.84 -0.49
CA ALA A 220 -7.16 6.70 0.18
C ALA A 220 -7.29 5.41 -0.65
N ARG A 221 -6.19 4.68 -0.75
CA ARG A 221 -6.12 3.32 -1.30
C ARG A 221 -5.41 2.43 -0.29
N ILE A 222 -6.06 1.35 0.10
CA ILE A 222 -5.62 0.40 1.11
C ILE A 222 -5.08 -0.85 0.39
N PHE A 223 -3.95 -1.34 0.86
CA PHE A 223 -3.31 -2.56 0.37
C PHE A 223 -3.07 -3.49 1.55
N HIS A 224 -3.44 -4.74 1.42
CA HIS A 224 -3.16 -5.78 2.41
C HIS A 224 -2.16 -6.79 1.85
N GLY A 225 -1.19 -7.18 2.66
CA GLY A 225 -0.16 -8.17 2.35
C GLY A 225 0.75 -7.74 1.21
N LEU A 226 1.70 -6.84 1.47
CA LEU A 226 2.65 -6.38 0.45
C LEU A 226 4.00 -7.06 0.56
N ALA A 227 4.57 -7.38 -0.58
CA ALA A 227 5.95 -7.84 -0.70
C ALA A 227 6.94 -6.69 -0.74
N TRP A 228 8.17 -6.95 -0.29
CA TRP A 228 9.29 -6.13 -0.71
C TRP A 228 9.61 -6.35 -2.20
N PRO A 229 10.28 -5.39 -2.87
CA PRO A 229 10.74 -5.57 -4.24
C PRO A 229 11.54 -6.88 -4.40
N GLY A 230 11.03 -7.78 -5.24
CA GLY A 230 11.65 -9.09 -5.50
C GLY A 230 11.34 -10.18 -4.46
N SER A 231 10.58 -9.86 -3.42
CA SER A 231 10.05 -10.84 -2.47
C SER A 231 8.76 -11.47 -3.01
N VAL A 232 8.49 -12.70 -2.59
CA VAL A 232 7.22 -13.42 -2.84
C VAL A 232 6.37 -13.52 -1.56
N PHE A 233 6.88 -12.94 -0.47
CA PHE A 233 6.31 -12.98 0.86
C PHE A 233 5.55 -11.69 1.16
N ALA A 234 4.47 -11.76 1.92
CA ALA A 234 3.82 -10.57 2.48
C ALA A 234 4.68 -10.03 3.64
N ASP A 235 5.68 -9.21 3.31
CA ASP A 235 6.63 -8.59 4.25
C ASP A 235 6.03 -7.40 5.02
N VAL A 236 4.96 -6.79 4.51
CA VAL A 236 4.24 -5.69 5.15
C VAL A 236 2.75 -6.05 5.26
N ASP A 237 2.19 -5.92 6.46
CA ASP A 237 0.80 -6.31 6.75
C ASP A 237 -0.18 -5.45 5.94
N HIS A 238 -0.07 -4.12 6.07
CA HIS A 238 -0.95 -3.19 5.36
C HIS A 238 -0.21 -1.95 4.87
N ALA A 239 -0.80 -1.26 3.91
CA ALA A 239 -0.37 0.07 3.51
C ALA A 239 -1.55 0.95 3.10
N VAL A 240 -1.38 2.27 3.30
CA VAL A 240 -2.36 3.27 2.87
C VAL A 240 -1.68 4.34 2.02
N LEU A 241 -2.12 4.49 0.79
CA LEU A 241 -1.70 5.55 -0.13
C LEU A 241 -2.78 6.62 -0.18
N CYS A 242 -2.40 7.89 0.07
CA CYS A 242 -3.25 9.05 -0.20
C CYS A 242 -2.39 10.19 -0.77
N GLY A 243 -2.70 10.64 -1.97
CA GLY A 243 -1.89 11.60 -2.71
C GLY A 243 -0.50 11.07 -3.03
N LYS A 244 0.52 11.73 -2.50
CA LYS A 244 1.94 11.30 -2.53
C LYS A 244 2.45 10.86 -1.15
N ARG A 245 1.55 10.40 -0.29
CA ARG A 245 1.86 9.94 1.06
C ARG A 245 1.52 8.46 1.16
N LEU A 246 2.49 7.67 1.58
CA LEU A 246 2.35 6.24 1.79
C LEU A 246 2.67 5.92 3.25
N VAL A 247 1.77 5.18 3.89
CA VAL A 247 2.00 4.62 5.21
C VAL A 247 2.16 3.12 5.05
N LEU A 248 3.25 2.56 5.57
CA LEU A 248 3.42 1.12 5.76
C LEU A 248 3.04 0.78 7.19
N ILE A 249 2.30 -0.31 7.38
CA ILE A 249 1.67 -0.64 8.66
C ILE A 249 2.06 -2.06 9.06
N GLU A 250 2.51 -2.20 10.30
CA GLU A 250 2.63 -3.48 10.99
C GLU A 250 1.60 -3.58 12.12
N SER A 251 0.98 -4.74 12.26
CA SER A 251 -0.08 -5.01 13.23
C SER A 251 0.41 -6.02 14.27
N LYS A 252 0.41 -5.64 15.56
CA LYS A 252 0.93 -6.48 16.64
C LYS A 252 -0.14 -6.80 17.68
N LEU A 253 -0.13 -8.04 18.18
CA LEU A 253 -0.95 -8.47 19.31
C LEU A 253 -0.03 -8.72 20.52
N TRP A 254 0.00 -7.80 21.47
CA TRP A 254 0.91 -7.86 22.62
C TRP A 254 0.17 -7.77 23.94
N LEU A 255 0.82 -8.21 25.02
CA LEU A 255 0.22 -8.15 26.35
C LEU A 255 -0.08 -6.68 26.76
N PRO A 256 -1.18 -6.42 27.49
CA PRO A 256 -1.47 -5.09 28.04
C PRO A 256 -0.29 -4.45 28.78
N GLY A 257 -0.14 -3.14 28.68
CA GLY A 257 0.93 -2.37 29.28
C GLY A 257 1.26 -1.10 28.51
N HIS A 258 2.22 -0.35 29.02
CA HIS A 258 2.75 0.86 28.38
C HIS A 258 3.92 0.50 27.46
N TYR A 259 3.83 0.89 26.19
CA TYR A 259 4.85 0.64 25.18
C TYR A 259 5.53 1.93 24.73
N GLU A 260 6.84 1.89 24.59
CA GLU A 260 7.64 3.03 24.16
C GLU A 260 8.82 2.54 23.32
N THR A 261 9.38 3.43 22.50
CA THR A 261 10.60 3.16 21.74
C THR A 261 11.72 3.99 22.31
N ALA A 262 12.79 3.33 22.75
CA ALA A 262 14.00 4.01 23.21
C ALA A 262 14.70 4.71 22.03
N GLU A 263 15.56 5.70 22.33
CA GLU A 263 16.32 6.44 21.32
C GLU A 263 17.17 5.55 20.41
N ASP A 264 17.61 4.39 20.91
CA ASP A 264 18.37 3.39 20.15
C ASP A 264 17.51 2.42 19.33
N GLY A 265 16.19 2.67 19.26
CA GLY A 265 15.22 1.88 18.51
C GLY A 265 14.73 0.62 19.22
N ARG A 266 15.17 0.35 20.46
CA ARG A 266 14.67 -0.79 21.23
C ARG A 266 13.27 -0.52 21.76
N LEU A 267 12.41 -1.53 21.65
CA LEU A 267 11.09 -1.51 22.26
C LEU A 267 11.17 -1.78 23.77
N LEU A 268 10.48 -0.97 24.54
CA LEU A 268 10.30 -1.15 25.97
C LEU A 268 8.82 -1.40 26.28
N ARG A 269 8.56 -2.21 27.31
CA ARG A 269 7.24 -2.40 27.91
C ARG A 269 7.35 -2.13 29.40
N ASN A 270 6.60 -1.16 29.90
CA ASN A 270 6.65 -0.72 31.30
C ASN A 270 8.10 -0.39 31.74
N GLY A 271 8.85 0.34 30.90
CA GLY A 271 10.25 0.73 31.16
C GLY A 271 11.29 -0.39 31.08
N ARG A 272 10.92 -1.59 30.62
CA ARG A 272 11.84 -2.74 30.51
C ARG A 272 12.00 -3.19 29.06
N PRO A 273 13.19 -3.65 28.63
CA PRO A 273 13.39 -4.20 27.30
C PRO A 273 12.37 -5.28 26.95
N PHE A 274 11.58 -5.00 25.93
CA PHE A 274 10.57 -5.90 25.43
C PHE A 274 11.15 -6.75 24.30
N ARG A 275 10.92 -8.07 24.38
CA ARG A 275 11.42 -9.05 23.39
C ARG A 275 10.29 -9.79 22.68
N GLY A 276 9.04 -9.31 22.82
CA GLY A 276 7.86 -10.00 22.28
C GLY A 276 7.57 -9.74 20.80
N GLY A 277 8.61 -9.42 20.02
CA GLY A 277 8.51 -9.18 18.59
C GLY A 277 9.41 -8.04 18.12
N GLY A 278 10.21 -8.30 17.09
CA GLY A 278 10.87 -7.27 16.31
C GLY A 278 9.91 -6.60 15.32
N SER A 279 10.40 -5.56 14.67
CA SER A 279 9.73 -4.89 13.56
C SER A 279 10.66 -4.84 12.37
N ARG A 280 10.12 -5.10 11.19
CA ARG A 280 10.83 -4.96 9.92
C ARG A 280 10.48 -3.65 9.24
N LEU A 281 9.68 -2.79 9.89
CA LEU A 281 9.14 -1.57 9.31
C LEU A 281 10.24 -0.60 8.86
N ALA A 282 11.35 -0.49 9.61
CA ALA A 282 12.49 0.33 9.19
C ALA A 282 13.11 -0.17 7.86
N GLU A 283 13.21 -1.49 7.69
CA GLU A 283 13.73 -2.14 6.49
C GLU A 283 12.72 -2.01 5.33
N SER A 284 11.43 -2.21 5.61
CA SER A 284 10.33 -1.99 4.67
C SER A 284 10.30 -0.55 4.16
N LEU A 285 10.46 0.44 5.04
CA LEU A 285 10.51 1.85 4.67
C LEU A 285 11.72 2.17 3.79
N ALA A 286 12.87 1.56 4.06
CA ALA A 286 14.05 1.72 3.21
C ALA A 286 13.79 1.14 1.81
N ALA A 287 13.27 -0.09 1.73
CA ALA A 287 12.97 -0.75 0.46
C ALA A 287 11.94 0.03 -0.39
N TYR A 288 10.88 0.54 0.24
CA TYR A 288 9.84 1.30 -0.47
C TYR A 288 10.27 2.73 -0.82
N ARG A 289 11.22 3.32 -0.08
CA ARG A 289 11.78 4.63 -0.42
C ARG A 289 12.57 4.57 -1.73
N ASP A 290 13.30 3.48 -1.95
CA ASP A 290 14.01 3.25 -3.21
C ASP A 290 13.03 2.94 -4.37
N LEU A 291 11.95 2.21 -4.08
CA LEU A 291 10.92 1.86 -5.06
C LEU A 291 10.10 3.08 -5.53
N LEU A 292 9.82 4.02 -4.63
CA LEU A 292 8.87 5.12 -4.83
C LEU A 292 9.51 6.49 -4.61
N PRO A 293 10.42 6.93 -5.49
CA PRO A 293 11.11 8.21 -5.33
C PRO A 293 10.11 9.37 -5.38
N GLY A 294 10.14 10.22 -4.35
CA GLY A 294 9.29 11.42 -4.25
C GLY A 294 7.90 11.17 -3.65
N VAL A 295 7.62 9.97 -3.15
CA VAL A 295 6.54 9.69 -2.22
C VAL A 295 7.05 9.95 -0.80
N ALA A 296 6.27 10.59 0.05
CA ALA A 296 6.56 10.70 1.48
C ALA A 296 6.14 9.40 2.16
N LEU A 297 7.06 8.77 2.89
CA LEU A 297 6.81 7.49 3.57
C LEU A 297 6.79 7.67 5.09
N ARG A 298 5.84 7.02 5.74
CA ARG A 298 5.80 6.81 7.20
C ARG A 298 5.55 5.35 7.53
N GLY A 299 6.06 4.91 8.67
CA GLY A 299 5.70 3.62 9.26
C GLY A 299 4.72 3.85 10.41
N ALA A 300 3.78 2.93 10.59
CA ALA A 300 2.94 2.84 11.78
C ALA A 300 2.96 1.41 12.33
N MET A 301 3.26 1.24 13.61
CA MET A 301 3.13 -0.04 14.29
C MET A 301 1.92 0.01 15.22
N ILE A 302 0.81 -0.58 14.77
CA ILE A 302 -0.43 -0.57 15.54
C ILE A 302 -0.43 -1.76 16.49
N VAL A 303 -0.61 -1.50 17.78
CA VAL A 303 -0.57 -2.54 18.82
C VAL A 303 -1.95 -2.73 19.44
N TYR A 304 -2.38 -4.00 19.48
CA TYR A 304 -3.61 -4.45 20.11
C TYR A 304 -3.30 -5.29 21.35
N PRO A 305 -4.11 -5.20 22.42
CA PRO A 305 -3.93 -6.03 23.61
C PRO A 305 -4.26 -7.49 23.31
N SER A 306 -3.46 -8.45 23.81
CA SER A 306 -3.70 -9.89 23.57
C SER A 306 -4.72 -10.52 24.54
N ARG A 307 -5.18 -9.74 25.53
CA ARG A 307 -6.14 -10.10 26.58
C ARG A 307 -6.71 -8.83 27.19
N SER A 308 -7.72 -8.95 28.05
CA SER A 308 -8.27 -7.80 28.77
C SER A 308 -7.19 -7.05 29.57
N GLY A 309 -7.20 -5.72 29.46
CA GLY A 309 -6.32 -4.81 30.18
C GLY A 309 -5.88 -3.61 29.33
N ASP A 310 -5.37 -2.58 30.00
CA ASP A 310 -5.01 -1.32 29.36
C ASP A 310 -3.73 -1.43 28.52
N LEU A 311 -3.78 -0.86 27.32
CA LEU A 311 -2.62 -0.71 26.44
C LEU A 311 -2.46 0.77 26.10
N THR A 312 -1.29 1.32 26.42
CA THR A 312 -0.96 2.72 26.13
C THR A 312 0.38 2.79 25.42
N THR A 313 0.60 3.86 24.66
CA THR A 313 1.90 4.11 24.05
C THR A 313 2.45 5.47 24.48
N ALA A 314 3.76 5.66 24.29
CA ALA A 314 4.39 6.97 24.44
C ALA A 314 4.40 7.69 23.08
N ASP A 315 4.45 9.03 23.11
CA ASP A 315 4.55 9.84 21.89
C ASP A 315 5.66 9.30 20.98
N PRO A 316 5.33 8.89 19.74
CA PRO A 316 6.27 8.28 18.82
C PRO A 316 7.38 9.23 18.35
N GLY A 317 7.18 10.54 18.45
CA GLY A 317 8.06 11.54 17.86
C GLY A 317 8.28 11.28 16.36
N ASP A 318 9.53 11.35 15.91
CA ASP A 318 9.92 11.07 14.52
C ASP A 318 10.40 9.63 14.29
N LEU A 319 10.22 8.72 15.26
CA LEU A 319 10.71 7.35 15.15
C LEU A 319 9.87 6.54 14.15
N PRO A 320 10.50 5.86 13.17
CA PRO A 320 9.79 5.25 12.04
C PRO A 320 8.97 4.00 12.38
N ALA A 321 9.12 3.45 13.59
CA ALA A 321 8.48 2.20 14.02
C ALA A 321 8.01 2.27 15.48
N ALA A 322 7.64 3.46 15.95
CA ALA A 322 7.11 3.60 17.28
C ALA A 322 5.71 2.94 17.39
N PRO A 323 5.47 2.14 18.44
CA PRO A 323 4.14 1.61 18.75
C PRO A 323 3.12 2.73 18.91
N MET A 324 1.91 2.51 18.40
CA MET A 324 0.75 3.38 18.62
C MET A 324 -0.51 2.55 18.84
N THR A 325 -1.45 3.09 19.60
CA THR A 325 -2.80 2.55 19.71
C THR A 325 -3.59 2.80 18.42
N PRO A 326 -4.68 2.04 18.17
CA PRO A 326 -5.56 2.30 17.04
C PRO A 326 -6.14 3.72 17.00
N GLU A 327 -6.39 4.31 18.17
CA GLU A 327 -6.91 5.67 18.30
C GLU A 327 -5.86 6.73 17.94
N GLU A 328 -4.64 6.62 18.47
CA GLU A 328 -3.52 7.49 18.12
C GLU A 328 -3.21 7.42 16.62
N PHE A 329 -3.27 6.22 16.03
CA PHE A 329 -3.11 6.03 14.60
C PHE A 329 -4.14 6.84 13.78
N LEU A 330 -5.43 6.78 14.13
CA LEU A 330 -6.47 7.50 13.39
C LEU A 330 -6.33 9.02 13.52
N HIS A 331 -5.89 9.53 14.67
CA HIS A 331 -5.63 10.95 14.86
C HIS A 331 -4.40 11.40 14.05
N GLU A 332 -3.24 10.81 14.31
CA GLU A 332 -1.97 11.29 13.76
C GLU A 332 -1.77 10.93 12.29
N ILE A 333 -1.98 9.66 11.94
CA ILE A 333 -1.76 9.18 10.57
C ILE A 333 -2.91 9.61 9.67
N GLY A 334 -4.14 9.61 10.20
CA GLY A 334 -5.30 10.15 9.49
C GLY A 334 -5.10 11.62 9.11
N GLU A 335 -4.68 12.47 10.05
CA GLU A 335 -4.38 13.89 9.77
C GLU A 335 -3.25 14.03 8.74
N TRP A 336 -2.17 13.25 8.88
CA TRP A 336 -1.05 13.30 7.94
C TRP A 336 -1.45 12.90 6.51
N LEU A 337 -2.27 11.86 6.36
CA LEU A 337 -2.82 11.43 5.06
C LEU A 337 -3.78 12.49 4.49
N ALA A 338 -4.60 13.10 5.33
CA ALA A 338 -5.59 14.09 4.95
C ALA A 338 -5.01 15.41 4.40
N ALA A 339 -3.70 15.63 4.49
CA ALA A 339 -3.02 16.76 3.86
C ALA A 339 -3.06 16.74 2.32
N ASP A 340 -3.40 15.61 1.68
CA ASP A 340 -3.74 15.55 0.25
C ASP A 340 -4.89 14.55 -0.01
N PRO A 341 -6.11 14.86 0.45
CA PRO A 341 -7.14 13.88 0.75
C PRO A 341 -7.88 13.35 -0.50
N SER A 342 -7.67 13.98 -1.66
CA SER A 342 -8.45 13.73 -2.88
C SER A 342 -7.60 13.39 -4.10
N THR A 343 -6.32 13.12 -3.89
CA THR A 343 -5.34 12.80 -4.93
C THR A 343 -4.90 11.35 -4.81
N VAL A 344 -4.61 10.70 -5.93
CA VAL A 344 -3.84 9.44 -5.99
C VAL A 344 -2.86 9.54 -7.14
N ASP A 345 -1.59 9.25 -6.89
CA ASP A 345 -0.59 9.14 -7.96
C ASP A 345 -0.73 7.79 -8.67
N HIS A 346 -1.06 7.81 -9.98
CA HIS A 346 -1.37 6.59 -10.74
C HIS A 346 -0.19 5.64 -10.88
N GLN A 347 1.01 6.18 -11.04
CA GLN A 347 2.21 5.36 -11.17
C GLN A 347 2.51 4.67 -9.85
N THR A 348 2.44 5.41 -8.74
CA THR A 348 2.58 4.88 -7.39
C THR A 348 1.52 3.81 -7.11
N LEU A 349 0.25 4.06 -7.44
CA LEU A 349 -0.82 3.08 -7.25
C LEU A 349 -0.56 1.77 -8.01
N ARG A 350 -0.15 1.84 -9.29
CA ARG A 350 0.20 0.64 -10.07
C ARG A 350 1.35 -0.11 -9.41
N THR A 351 2.43 0.59 -9.07
CA THR A 351 3.59 -0.01 -8.42
C THR A 351 3.21 -0.67 -7.09
N MET A 352 2.37 -0.03 -6.28
CA MET A 352 1.86 -0.58 -5.02
C MET A 352 0.99 -1.83 -5.23
N ARG A 353 0.07 -1.79 -6.20
CA ARG A 353 -0.75 -2.96 -6.55
C ARG A 353 0.13 -4.14 -6.96
N ASP A 354 1.18 -3.90 -7.73
CA ASP A 354 2.07 -4.95 -8.19
C ASP A 354 2.91 -5.59 -7.04
N GLN A 355 2.97 -4.94 -5.87
CA GLN A 355 3.56 -5.53 -4.66
C GLN A 355 2.55 -6.34 -3.82
N VAL A 356 1.25 -6.31 -4.12
CA VAL A 356 0.25 -7.08 -3.36
C VAL A 356 0.40 -8.56 -3.62
N VAL A 357 0.58 -9.34 -2.55
CA VAL A 357 0.73 -10.80 -2.63
C VAL A 357 -0.63 -11.46 -2.84
N GLY A 358 -0.73 -12.37 -3.81
CA GLY A 358 -1.96 -13.15 -4.05
C GLY A 358 -3.07 -12.42 -4.83
N GLY A 359 -2.95 -11.11 -5.06
CA GLY A 359 -3.83 -10.33 -5.94
C GLY A 359 -3.44 -10.50 -7.41
N GLY A 360 -4.31 -11.10 -8.23
CA GLY A 360 -4.02 -11.41 -9.63
C GLY A 360 -3.52 -10.20 -10.43
N GLY A 361 -2.40 -10.42 -11.16
CA GLY A 361 -1.93 -9.50 -12.18
C GLY A 361 -0.44 -9.15 -12.16
N ARG A 362 0.47 -10.13 -12.02
CA ARG A 362 1.76 -9.98 -12.74
C ARG A 362 1.41 -10.03 -14.23
N ALA A 363 1.22 -8.87 -14.85
CA ALA A 363 1.21 -8.78 -16.31
C ALA A 363 2.59 -9.24 -16.78
N ALA A 364 2.60 -10.37 -17.49
CA ALA A 364 3.77 -10.96 -18.13
C ALA A 364 4.33 -10.06 -19.23
#